data_AF-A0A2E8XGD9-F1
#
_entry.id   AF-A0A2E8XGD9-F1
#
_cell.length_a   1.000
_cell.length_b   1.000
_cell.length_c   1.000
_cell.angle_alpha   90.00
_cell.angle_beta   90.00
_cell.angle_gamma   90.00
#
_symmetry.space_group_name_H-M   'P 1'
#
loop_
_entity.id
_entity.type
_entity.pdbx_description
1 polymer ?
#
loop_
_entity_poly.entity_id
_entity_poly.type
_entity_poly.pdbx_seq_one_letter_code
_entity_poly.pdbx_strand_id
1 'polypeptide(L)'
;MDEESFEVPILGISLNPLDNLNSLEKYREKISIGDHIQFIDDSSNLVSKHAITIRATKLAVAPDGTVLRRAEYGEVLSRNEWIRWLELIHQSSN
;
A
#
# COMPACT_ATOMS: atom_id res chain seq x y z
N MET A 1 15.35 23.30 -0.53
CA MET A 1 14.04 22.77 -0.94
C MET A 1 13.46 22.20 0.31
N ASP A 2 12.46 22.90 0.83
CA ASP A 2 11.73 22.50 2.02
C ASP A 2 11.08 21.14 1.73
N GLU A 3 11.17 20.23 2.69
CA GLU A 3 10.54 18.92 2.61
C GLU A 3 9.02 19.13 2.51
N GLU A 4 8.50 19.23 1.29
CA GLU A 4 7.08 18.99 1.04
C GLU A 4 6.78 17.63 1.63
N SER A 5 6.15 17.65 2.80
CA SER A 5 5.60 16.48 3.46
C SER A 5 4.51 15.95 2.54
N PHE A 6 4.87 15.06 1.62
CA PHE A 6 3.92 14.37 0.77
C PHE A 6 2.98 13.55 1.66
N GLU A 7 1.79 14.07 1.96
CA GLU A 7 0.73 13.35 2.64
C GLU A 7 0.01 12.42 1.65
N VAL A 8 0.73 11.43 1.11
CA VAL A 8 0.11 10.36 0.33
C VAL A 8 -0.27 9.24 1.32
N PRO A 9 -1.56 8.93 1.50
CA PRO A 9 -1.97 7.88 2.43
C PRO A 9 -1.51 6.51 1.92
N ILE A 10 -0.83 5.75 2.77
CA ILE A 10 -0.42 4.38 2.45
C ILE A 10 -1.45 3.43 3.07
N LEU A 11 -2.11 2.63 2.25
CA LEU A 11 -3.09 1.65 2.71
C LEU A 11 -2.51 0.24 2.73
N GLY A 12 -2.66 -0.45 3.86
CA GLY A 12 -2.30 -1.85 4.03
C GLY A 12 -3.56 -2.72 3.97
N ILE A 13 -3.61 -3.64 3.01
CA ILE A 13 -4.73 -4.60 2.89
C ILE A 13 -4.14 -6.00 2.98
N SER A 14 -4.65 -6.81 3.91
CA SER A 14 -4.39 -8.25 3.89
C SER A 14 -5.47 -8.95 3.09
N LEU A 15 -5.08 -9.97 2.34
CA LEU A 15 -5.99 -10.88 1.66
C LEU A 15 -6.09 -12.23 2.39
N ASN A 16 -5.39 -12.38 3.52
CA ASN A 16 -5.54 -13.56 4.35
C ASN A 16 -6.81 -13.39 5.20
N PRO A 17 -7.86 -14.20 5.02
CA PRO A 17 -9.11 -14.07 5.75
C PRO A 17 -8.99 -14.38 7.25
N LEU A 18 -7.84 -14.92 7.68
CA LEU A 18 -7.53 -15.16 9.09
C LEU A 18 -6.88 -13.94 9.77
N ASP A 19 -6.36 -12.99 8.98
CA ASP A 19 -5.81 -11.77 9.54
C ASP A 19 -6.95 -10.87 10.00
N ASN A 20 -6.75 -10.24 11.15
CA ASN A 20 -7.62 -9.19 11.69
C ASN A 20 -6.77 -7.96 12.01
N LEU A 21 -7.42 -6.84 12.35
CA LEU A 21 -6.71 -5.60 12.69
C LEU A 21 -5.62 -5.82 13.75
N ASN A 22 -5.89 -6.59 14.81
CA ASN A 22 -4.90 -6.85 15.87
C ASN A 22 -3.67 -7.62 15.37
N SER A 23 -3.82 -8.56 14.43
CA SER A 23 -2.67 -9.23 13.83
C SER A 23 -1.91 -8.29 12.89
N LEU A 24 -2.61 -7.46 12.12
CA LEU A 24 -2.01 -6.50 11.19
C LEU A 24 -1.24 -5.38 11.89
N GLU A 25 -1.72 -4.89 13.03
CA GLU A 25 -0.99 -3.93 13.86
C GLU A 25 0.35 -4.50 14.36
N LYS A 26 0.43 -5.79 14.67
CA LYS A 26 1.71 -6.44 15.01
C LYS A 26 2.67 -6.56 13.81
N TYR A 27 2.15 -6.55 12.59
CA TYR A 27 2.96 -6.45 11.38
C TYR A 27 3.43 -5.01 11.13
N ARG A 28 2.60 -4.01 11.49
CA ARG A 28 2.95 -2.59 11.39
C ARG A 28 4.29 -2.29 12.05
N GLU A 29 4.46 -2.73 13.29
CA GLU A 29 5.68 -2.52 14.09
C GLU A 29 6.96 -3.10 13.46
N LYS A 30 6.82 -4.06 12.53
CA LYS A 30 7.94 -4.73 11.86
C LYS A 30 8.31 -4.10 10.52
N ILE A 31 7.54 -3.13 10.05
CA ILE A 31 7.72 -2.47 8.76
C ILE A 31 8.32 -1.08 9.03
N SER A 32 9.42 -0.75 8.35
CA SER A 32 10.14 0.52 8.57
C SER A 32 9.30 1.79 8.34
N ILE A 33 8.17 1.68 7.65
CA ILE A 33 7.21 2.77 7.38
C ILE A 33 5.84 2.49 8.01
N GLY A 34 5.77 1.57 8.98
CA GLY A 34 4.52 1.08 9.56
C GLY A 34 3.63 2.20 10.10
N ASP A 35 4.23 3.22 10.71
CA ASP A 35 3.50 4.37 11.26
C ASP A 35 2.71 5.16 10.19
N HIS A 36 3.10 5.05 8.92
CA HIS A 36 2.43 5.69 7.78
C HIS A 36 1.40 4.81 7.09
N ILE A 37 1.30 3.52 7.48
CA ILE A 37 0.37 2.57 6.87
C ILE A 37 -0.94 2.58 7.66
N GLN A 38 -2.07 2.84 7.01
CA GLN A 38 -3.38 2.57 7.57
C GLN A 38 -3.85 1.19 7.09
N PHE A 39 -4.00 0.24 8.02
CA PHE A 39 -4.58 -1.07 7.70
C PHE A 39 -6.10 -0.99 7.61
N ILE A 40 -6.67 -1.63 6.58
CA ILE A 40 -8.11 -1.76 6.39
C ILE A 40 -8.47 -3.25 6.43
N ASP A 41 -9.46 -3.60 7.24
CA ASP A 41 -10.02 -4.95 7.33
C ASP A 41 -11.23 -5.09 6.39
N ASP A 42 -10.95 -5.30 5.10
CA ASP A 42 -11.96 -5.61 4.07
C ASP A 42 -11.61 -6.90 3.30
N SER A 43 -10.73 -7.71 3.90
CA SER A 43 -10.17 -8.93 3.32
C SER A 43 -11.26 -9.96 2.99
N SER A 44 -12.23 -10.10 3.89
CA SER A 44 -13.32 -11.08 3.81
C SER A 44 -14.31 -10.80 2.67
N ASN A 45 -14.56 -9.52 2.35
CA ASN A 45 -15.50 -9.11 1.31
C ASN A 45 -14.87 -9.16 -0.09
N LEU A 46 -13.58 -8.81 -0.21
CA LEU A 46 -12.86 -8.81 -1.48
C LEU A 46 -12.56 -10.24 -1.97
N VAL A 47 -12.10 -11.12 -1.08
CA VAL A 47 -11.71 -12.51 -1.41
C VAL A 47 -12.92 -13.41 -1.70
N SER A 48 -14.07 -13.16 -1.07
CA SER A 48 -15.28 -13.98 -1.27
C SER A 48 -15.99 -13.74 -2.61
N LYS A 49 -15.74 -12.60 -3.25
CA LYS A 49 -16.38 -12.22 -4.52
C LYS A 49 -15.50 -12.42 -5.75
N HIS A 50 -14.19 -12.57 -5.58
CA HIS A 50 -13.23 -12.57 -6.68
C HIS A 50 -12.10 -13.58 -6.43
N ALA A 51 -11.65 -14.28 -7.47
CA ALA A 51 -10.45 -15.11 -7.41
C ALA A 51 -9.21 -14.21 -7.45
N ILE A 52 -8.79 -13.69 -6.29
CA ILE A 52 -7.66 -12.77 -6.15
C ILE A 52 -6.41 -13.54 -5.72
N THR A 53 -5.47 -13.77 -6.62
CA THR A 53 -4.11 -14.24 -6.29
C THR A 53 -3.14 -13.08 -6.29
N ILE A 54 -3.18 -12.23 -5.25
CA ILE A 54 -2.18 -11.18 -5.05
C ILE A 54 -1.29 -11.61 -3.89
N ARG A 55 -0.05 -12.02 -4.19
CA ARG A 55 1.01 -12.10 -3.18
C ARG A 55 1.48 -10.67 -2.91
N ALA A 56 1.68 -10.31 -1.63
CA ALA A 56 1.91 -8.93 -1.17
C ALA A 56 2.62 -8.03 -2.21
N THR A 57 1.79 -7.30 -2.95
CA THR A 57 2.17 -6.46 -4.09
C THR A 57 2.09 -5.02 -3.61
N LYS A 58 3.07 -4.20 -3.98
CA LYS A 58 3.03 -2.75 -3.74
C LYS A 58 2.47 -2.09 -4.99
N LEU A 59 1.46 -1.24 -4.83
CA LEU A 59 0.82 -0.53 -5.93
C LEU A 59 0.91 0.98 -5.67
N ALA A 60 1.27 1.74 -6.70
CA ALA A 60 1.00 3.16 -6.76
C ALA A 60 -0.30 3.35 -7.54
N VAL A 61 -1.31 3.97 -6.92
CA VAL A 61 -2.66 4.08 -7.48
C VAL A 61 -3.04 5.57 -7.54
N ALA A 62 -3.51 6.03 -8.70
CA ALA A 62 -4.04 7.36 -8.88
C ALA A 62 -5.43 7.50 -8.23
N PRO A 63 -5.92 8.74 -7.97
CA PRO A 63 -7.23 8.95 -7.34
C PRO A 63 -8.42 8.35 -8.11
N ASP A 64 -8.31 8.21 -9.43
CA ASP A 64 -9.30 7.57 -10.30
C ASP A 64 -9.30 6.03 -10.23
N GLY A 65 -8.40 5.44 -9.43
CA GLY A 65 -8.21 4.00 -9.30
C GLY A 65 -7.23 3.39 -10.31
N THR A 66 -6.63 4.20 -11.20
CA THR A 66 -5.65 3.71 -12.17
C THR A 66 -4.36 3.27 -11.47
N VAL A 67 -3.88 2.06 -11.77
CA VAL A 67 -2.58 1.57 -11.28
C VAL A 67 -1.45 2.21 -12.10
N LEU A 68 -0.68 3.09 -11.47
CA LEU A 68 0.46 3.80 -12.07
C LEU A 68 1.73 2.95 -12.05
N ARG A 69 1.96 2.20 -10.97
CA ARG A 69 3.13 1.32 -10.79
C ARG A 69 2.76 0.09 -9.98
N ARG A 70 3.51 -0.99 -10.20
CA ARG A 70 3.39 -2.27 -9.50
C ARG A 70 4.78 -2.81 -9.19
N ALA A 71 4.96 -3.30 -7.97
CA ALA A 71 6.12 -4.07 -7.56
C ALA A 71 5.64 -5.38 -6.93
N GLU A 72 6.19 -6.48 -7.40
CA GLU A 72 5.81 -7.83 -7.00
C GLU A 72 6.32 -8.16 -5.60
N TYR A 73 5.80 -9.27 -5.07
CA TYR A 73 6.25 -9.79 -3.79
C TYR A 73 7.76 -10.10 -3.79
N GLY A 74 8.47 -9.58 -2.79
CA GLY A 74 9.91 -9.75 -2.65
C GLY A 74 10.74 -8.67 -3.36
N GLU A 75 10.13 -7.82 -4.21
CA GLU A 75 10.83 -6.67 -4.76
C GLU A 75 11.06 -5.61 -3.67
N VAL A 76 12.33 -5.29 -3.47
CA VAL A 76 12.79 -4.25 -2.56
C VAL A 76 12.85 -2.95 -3.35
N LEU A 77 11.94 -2.03 -3.06
CA LEU A 77 11.98 -0.68 -3.59
C LEU A 77 12.98 0.14 -2.77
N SER A 78 13.93 0.77 -3.44
CA SER A 78 14.79 1.77 -2.82
C SER A 78 13.97 2.98 -2.36
N ARG A 79 14.52 3.76 -1.43
CA ARG A 79 13.88 5.01 -0.96
C ARG A 79 13.58 5.98 -2.12
N ASN A 80 14.47 6.08 -3.10
CA ASN A 80 14.28 6.96 -4.26
C ASN A 80 13.16 6.48 -5.18
N GLU A 81 13.01 5.17 -5.34
CA GLU A 81 11.89 4.60 -6.11
C GLU A 81 10.56 4.84 -5.41
N TRP A 82 10.53 4.71 -4.08
CA TRP A 82 9.37 5.09 -3.28
C TRP A 82 8.99 6.55 -3.48
N ILE A 83 9.95 7.48 -3.35
CA ILE A 83 9.69 8.93 -3.54
C ILE A 83 9.12 9.19 -4.94
N ARG A 84 9.70 8.60 -5.99
CA ARG A 84 9.19 8.74 -7.36
C ARG A 84 7.75 8.22 -7.53
N TRP A 85 7.37 7.17 -6.80
CA TRP A 85 6.00 6.67 -6.84
C TRP A 85 5.03 7.65 -6.17
N LEU A 86 5.43 8.27 -5.06
CA LEU A 86 4.64 9.30 -4.38
C LEU A 86 4.46 10.55 -5.25
N GLU A 87 5.53 10.99 -5.92
CA GLU A 87 5.49 12.11 -6.88
C GLU A 87 4.51 11.83 -8.03
N LEU A 88 4.49 10.61 -8.58
CA LEU A 88 3.56 10.21 -9.63
C LEU A 88 2.10 10.24 -9.17
N ILE A 89 1.82 9.78 -7.94
CA ILE A 89 0.48 9.82 -7.35
C ILE A 89 0.04 11.28 -7.17
N HIS A 90 0.94 12.12 -6.63
CA HIS A 90 0.67 13.54 -6.41
C HIS A 90 0.37 14.28 -7.72
N GLN A 91 1.17 14.04 -8.77
CA GLN A 91 0.95 14.61 -10.11
C GLN A 91 -0.37 14.16 -10.74
N SER A 92 -0.83 12.94 -10.43
CA SER A 92 -2.10 12.42 -10.93
C SER A 92 -3.32 12.95 -10.16
N SER A 93 -3.09 13.71 -9.08
CA SER A 93 -4.14 14.31 -8.24
C SER A 93 -4.45 15.76 -8.59
N ASN A 94 -3.64 16.38 -9.46
CA ASN A 94 -3.79 17.75 -9.97
C ASN A 94 -4.22 17.76 -11.44
#